data_AF-A0A933F4D8-F1
#
_entry.id   AF-A0A933F4D8-F1
#
_cell.length_a   1.000
_cell.length_b   1.000
_cell.length_c   1.000
_cell.angle_alpha   90.00
_cell.angle_beta   90.00
_cell.angle_gamma   90.00
#
_symmetry.space_group_name_H-M   'P 1'
#
loop_
_entity.id
_entity.type
_entity.pdbx_description
1 polymer ?
#
loop_
_entity_poly.entity_id
_entity_poly.type
_entity_poly.pdbx_seq_one_letter_code
_entity_poly.pdbx_strand_id
1 'polypeptide(L)'
;MELEQFFKDFQDHLAPRLDTYEQAIYLYLFRHTRLVGLEEAVIGFKSARRRMACGIGEKGKPMSENTAYEKLQSLQEKGCIVILDSNREGRKIRLRLPSEISGVVVSARPAAPPDLEMQDFFDVEENRARILTGEGHRCFYCLRQLNGENYVIEHVLSRPAGDNTYRNVVAACRRCNTGKGPQMPKNGFGLCIETAFLGSPSFSSGFRMSRGYAPVNSSPRRRLANNGMQWT
;
A
#
# COMPACT_ATOMS: atom_id res chain seq x y z
N MET A 1 -6.97 -9.49 13.13
CA MET A 1 -7.87 -9.22 11.98
C MET A 1 -7.78 -7.75 11.69
N GLU A 2 -7.30 -7.38 10.51
CA GLU A 2 -7.27 -5.97 10.08
C GLU A 2 -8.70 -5.55 9.72
N LEU A 3 -9.30 -4.70 10.56
CA LEU A 3 -10.70 -4.30 10.41
C LEU A 3 -10.93 -3.51 9.10
N GLU A 4 -9.95 -2.73 8.68
CA GLU A 4 -9.97 -2.01 7.42
C GLU A 4 -10.08 -2.97 6.22
N GLN A 5 -9.23 -4.01 6.19
CA GLN A 5 -9.24 -5.00 5.12
C GLN A 5 -10.56 -5.78 5.11
N PHE A 6 -11.09 -6.12 6.28
CA PHE A 6 -12.39 -6.77 6.39
C PHE A 6 -13.50 -5.95 5.74
N PHE A 7 -13.57 -4.64 5.98
CA PHE A 7 -14.62 -3.81 5.39
C PHE A 7 -14.48 -3.66 3.88
N LYS A 8 -13.24 -3.58 3.36
CA LYS A 8 -12.97 -3.61 1.92
C LYS A 8 -13.46 -4.92 1.30
N ASP A 9 -12.99 -6.06 1.83
CA ASP A 9 -13.38 -7.38 1.33
C ASP A 9 -14.89 -7.63 1.44
N PHE A 10 -15.50 -7.15 2.54
CA PHE A 10 -16.94 -7.24 2.73
C PHE A 10 -17.67 -6.46 1.65
N GLN A 11 -17.32 -5.18 1.42
CA GLN A 11 -18.04 -4.32 0.49
C GLN A 11 -17.81 -4.72 -0.97
N ASP A 12 -16.59 -5.08 -1.33
CA ASP A 12 -16.19 -5.30 -2.72
C ASP A 12 -16.56 -6.70 -3.21
N HIS A 13 -16.59 -7.70 -2.32
CA HIS A 13 -16.70 -9.11 -2.72
C HIS A 13 -17.88 -9.84 -2.10
N LEU A 14 -18.21 -9.56 -0.83
CA LEU A 14 -19.27 -10.29 -0.13
C LEU A 14 -20.64 -9.62 -0.27
N ALA A 15 -20.72 -8.31 -0.07
CA ALA A 15 -21.96 -7.54 -0.11
C ALA A 15 -22.75 -7.69 -1.43
N PRO A 16 -22.12 -7.72 -2.63
CA PRO A 16 -22.85 -7.92 -3.89
C PRO A 16 -23.56 -9.29 -4.00
N ARG A 17 -23.16 -10.26 -3.18
CA ARG A 17 -23.70 -11.63 -3.17
C ARG A 17 -24.77 -11.83 -2.09
N LEU A 18 -24.98 -10.82 -1.24
CA LEU A 18 -25.89 -10.84 -0.11
C LEU A 18 -27.01 -9.81 -0.28
N ASP A 19 -28.23 -10.19 0.06
CA ASP A 19 -29.35 -9.26 0.16
C ASP A 19 -29.24 -8.36 1.41
N THR A 20 -30.10 -7.34 1.49
CA THR A 20 -30.08 -6.36 2.59
C THR A 20 -30.23 -7.00 3.97
N TYR A 21 -31.05 -8.05 4.09
CA TYR A 21 -31.27 -8.74 5.37
C TYR A 21 -30.11 -9.66 5.72
N GLU A 22 -29.55 -10.35 4.73
CA GLU A 22 -28.35 -11.19 4.87
C GLU A 22 -27.15 -10.36 5.31
N GLN A 23 -26.92 -9.20 4.70
CA GLN A 23 -25.87 -8.26 5.11
C GLN A 23 -26.08 -7.79 6.56
N ALA A 24 -27.33 -7.43 6.93
CA ALA A 24 -27.65 -7.02 8.30
C ALA A 24 -27.41 -8.13 9.32
N ILE A 25 -27.83 -9.36 9.02
CA ILE A 25 -27.59 -10.53 9.88
C ILE A 25 -26.08 -10.82 9.98
N TYR A 26 -25.36 -10.80 8.86
CA TYR A 26 -23.93 -11.07 8.81
C TYR A 26 -23.13 -10.07 9.65
N LEU A 27 -23.37 -8.76 9.49
CA LEU A 27 -22.69 -7.72 10.27
C LEU A 27 -23.06 -7.77 11.76
N TYR A 28 -24.32 -8.13 12.08
CA TYR A 28 -24.71 -8.37 13.48
C TYR A 28 -23.95 -9.55 14.09
N LEU A 29 -23.85 -10.67 13.37
CA LEU A 29 -23.08 -11.82 13.81
C LEU A 29 -21.60 -11.47 13.97
N PHE A 30 -21.03 -10.69 13.05
CA PHE A 30 -19.65 -10.21 13.12
C PHE A 30 -19.38 -9.40 14.38
N ARG A 31 -20.28 -8.47 14.72
CA ARG A 31 -20.20 -7.68 15.96
C ARG A 31 -20.22 -8.54 17.22
N HIS A 32 -20.96 -9.65 17.22
CA HIS A 32 -21.13 -10.52 18.39
C HIS A 32 -20.18 -11.73 18.44
N THR A 33 -19.35 -11.91 17.41
CA THR A 33 -18.33 -12.98 17.33
C THR A 33 -16.95 -12.37 17.16
N ARG A 34 -16.50 -12.23 15.91
CA ARG A 34 -15.13 -11.89 15.51
C ARG A 34 -14.66 -10.55 16.07
N LEU A 35 -15.54 -9.55 16.16
CA LEU A 35 -15.18 -8.23 16.71
C LEU A 35 -14.89 -8.26 18.22
N VAL A 36 -15.40 -9.27 18.94
CA VAL A 36 -15.15 -9.48 20.38
C VAL A 36 -14.08 -10.56 20.61
N GLY A 37 -13.49 -11.09 19.54
CA GLY A 37 -12.48 -12.17 19.60
C GLY A 37 -13.07 -13.57 19.82
N LEU A 38 -14.38 -13.74 19.62
CA LEU A 38 -15.04 -15.04 19.68
C LEU A 38 -15.23 -15.62 18.27
N GLU A 39 -15.02 -16.92 18.10
CA GLU A 39 -15.31 -17.59 16.82
C GLU A 39 -16.78 -18.00 16.68
N GLU A 40 -17.45 -18.22 17.81
CA GLU A 40 -18.80 -18.75 17.91
C GLU A 40 -19.64 -17.91 18.88
N ALA A 41 -20.93 -17.75 18.58
CA ALA A 41 -21.88 -17.13 19.50
C ALA A 41 -23.22 -17.86 19.46
N VAL A 42 -23.90 -17.89 20.61
CA VAL A 42 -25.29 -18.33 20.71
C VAL A 42 -26.18 -17.10 20.52
N ILE A 43 -26.99 -17.10 19.46
CA ILE A 43 -27.83 -15.96 19.09
C ILE A 43 -29.31 -16.39 19.06
N GLY A 44 -30.10 -15.77 19.93
CA GLY A 44 -31.55 -15.90 19.95
C GLY A 44 -32.22 -14.94 18.96
N PHE A 45 -32.55 -15.42 17.75
CA PHE A 45 -33.06 -14.59 16.66
C PHE A 45 -34.42 -13.93 16.91
N LYS A 46 -35.20 -14.47 17.85
CA LYS A 46 -36.44 -13.83 18.33
C LYS A 46 -36.19 -12.43 18.91
N SER A 47 -35.06 -12.25 19.60
CA SER A 47 -34.66 -10.99 20.21
C SER A 47 -33.73 -10.19 19.28
N ALA A 48 -32.78 -10.86 18.61
CA ALA A 48 -31.76 -10.24 17.79
C ALA A 48 -32.35 -9.47 16.59
N ARG A 49 -33.42 -9.98 15.95
CA ARG A 49 -34.09 -9.33 14.81
C ARG A 49 -34.60 -7.90 15.10
N ARG A 50 -34.82 -7.56 16.37
CA ARG A 50 -35.26 -6.22 16.80
C ARG A 50 -34.11 -5.22 16.91
N ARG A 51 -32.87 -5.70 16.95
CA ARG A 51 -31.64 -4.90 17.08
C ARG A 51 -30.86 -4.79 15.77
N MET A 52 -31.21 -5.59 14.77
CA MET A 52 -30.65 -5.53 13.42
C MET A 52 -31.32 -4.40 12.63
N ALA A 53 -30.64 -3.88 11.61
CA ALA A 53 -31.20 -2.88 10.71
C ALA A 53 -32.53 -3.38 10.13
N CYS A 54 -33.61 -2.59 10.30
CA CYS A 54 -34.92 -2.90 9.77
C CYS A 54 -34.91 -2.74 8.24
N GLY A 55 -35.25 -3.80 7.51
CA GLY A 55 -35.40 -3.73 6.05
C GLY A 55 -36.70 -3.06 5.63
N ILE A 56 -36.97 -3.11 4.32
CA ILE A 56 -38.12 -2.50 3.62
C ILE A 56 -39.42 -3.30 3.89
N GLY A 57 -39.70 -3.64 5.15
CA GLY A 57 -41.05 -4.05 5.57
C GLY A 57 -41.97 -2.83 5.71
N GLU A 58 -43.18 -3.02 6.24
CA GLU A 58 -43.98 -1.87 6.73
C GLU A 58 -43.08 -0.95 7.55
N LYS A 59 -43.00 0.32 7.17
CA LYS A 59 -42.01 1.30 7.67
C LYS A 59 -41.72 1.11 9.17
N GLY A 60 -40.49 0.68 9.47
CA GLY A 60 -39.98 0.57 10.84
C GLY A 60 -40.24 -0.76 11.56
N LYS A 61 -40.94 -1.74 10.97
CA LYS A 61 -41.10 -3.05 11.59
C LYS A 61 -39.85 -3.93 11.36
N PRO A 62 -39.40 -4.69 12.39
CA PRO A 62 -38.33 -5.66 12.23
C PRO A 62 -38.77 -6.80 11.30
N MET A 63 -37.81 -7.48 10.68
CA MET A 63 -38.08 -8.67 9.87
C MET A 63 -38.92 -9.71 10.64
N SER A 64 -39.73 -10.48 9.92
CA SER A 64 -40.49 -11.59 10.50
C SER A 64 -39.54 -12.69 11.00
N GLU A 65 -40.00 -13.52 11.94
CA GLU A 65 -39.21 -14.65 12.45
C GLU A 65 -38.94 -15.67 11.35
N ASN A 66 -39.94 -15.96 10.49
CA ASN A 66 -39.78 -16.87 9.37
C ASN A 66 -38.71 -16.37 8.38
N THR A 67 -38.77 -15.08 8.02
CA THR A 67 -37.77 -14.46 7.15
C THR A 67 -36.36 -14.53 7.76
N ALA A 68 -36.22 -14.32 9.07
CA ALA A 68 -34.92 -14.45 9.73
C ALA A 68 -34.34 -15.87 9.58
N TYR A 69 -35.16 -16.91 9.73
CA TYR A 69 -34.73 -18.29 9.57
C TYR A 69 -34.39 -18.64 8.11
N GLU A 70 -35.17 -18.17 7.15
CA GLU A 70 -34.88 -18.32 5.71
C GLU A 70 -33.54 -17.66 5.35
N LYS A 71 -33.26 -16.45 5.84
CA LYS A 71 -31.99 -15.76 5.58
C LYS A 71 -30.80 -16.41 6.28
N LEU A 72 -31.00 -17.01 7.45
CA LEU A 72 -29.95 -17.82 8.08
C LEU A 72 -29.61 -19.06 7.27
N GLN A 73 -30.62 -19.72 6.72
CA GLN A 73 -30.40 -20.88 5.85
C GLN A 73 -29.68 -20.46 4.56
N SER A 74 -30.12 -19.37 3.93
CA SER A 74 -29.44 -18.81 2.74
C SER A 74 -27.99 -18.41 3.02
N LEU A 75 -27.70 -17.78 4.16
CA LEU A 75 -26.31 -17.46 4.57
C LEU A 75 -25.45 -18.72 4.76
N GLN A 76 -26.05 -19.80 5.26
CA GLN A 76 -25.35 -21.08 5.41
C GLN A 76 -25.06 -21.72 4.05
N GLU A 77 -26.03 -21.71 3.12
CA GLU A 77 -25.85 -22.20 1.75
C GLU A 77 -24.76 -21.43 0.99
N LYS A 78 -24.67 -20.12 1.24
CA LYS A 78 -23.59 -19.26 0.71
C LYS A 78 -22.25 -19.44 1.43
N GLY A 79 -22.17 -20.32 2.42
CA GLY A 79 -20.96 -20.61 3.19
C GLY A 79 -20.51 -19.46 4.12
N CYS A 80 -21.36 -18.46 4.37
CA CYS A 80 -21.03 -17.31 5.21
C CYS A 80 -21.07 -17.65 6.71
N ILE A 81 -21.91 -18.61 7.08
CA ILE A 81 -22.08 -19.07 8.46
C ILE A 81 -22.17 -20.60 8.53
N VAL A 82 -21.92 -21.14 9.71
CA VAL A 82 -22.18 -22.55 10.05
C VAL A 82 -23.04 -22.57 11.30
N ILE A 83 -24.22 -23.19 11.23
CA ILE A 83 -25.08 -23.43 12.39
C ILE A 83 -24.61 -24.74 13.04
N LEU A 84 -24.07 -24.65 14.25
CA LEU A 84 -23.52 -25.79 14.98
C LEU A 84 -24.58 -26.51 15.81
N ASP A 85 -25.42 -25.75 16.51
CA ASP A 85 -26.45 -26.30 17.39
C ASP A 85 -27.64 -25.33 17.53
N SER A 86 -28.79 -25.85 17.95
CA SER A 86 -30.01 -25.10 18.25
C SER A 86 -30.53 -25.48 19.63
N ASN A 87 -30.47 -24.55 20.57
CA ASN A 87 -30.99 -24.72 21.92
C ASN A 87 -32.16 -23.75 22.19
N ARG A 88 -32.72 -23.78 23.41
CA ARG A 88 -33.83 -22.89 23.81
C ARG A 88 -33.43 -21.41 23.85
N GLU A 89 -32.14 -21.10 24.00
CA GLU A 89 -31.61 -19.73 24.10
C GLU A 89 -31.30 -19.13 22.72
N GLY A 90 -31.04 -19.97 21.72
CA GLY A 90 -30.78 -19.56 20.35
C GLY A 90 -30.05 -20.61 19.52
N ARG A 91 -29.47 -20.15 18.41
CA ARG A 91 -28.62 -20.97 17.56
C ARG A 91 -27.15 -20.67 17.85
N LYS A 92 -26.35 -21.71 18.07
CA LYS A 92 -24.89 -21.60 18.14
C LYS A 92 -24.36 -21.49 16.72
N ILE A 93 -23.81 -20.34 16.36
CA ILE A 93 -23.39 -20.01 15.00
C ILE A 93 -21.92 -19.65 14.99
N ARG A 94 -21.20 -20.20 14.01
CA ARG A 94 -19.85 -19.79 13.63
C ARG A 94 -19.92 -18.92 12.38
N LEU A 95 -19.31 -17.72 12.43
CA LEU A 95 -19.21 -16.82 11.29
C LEU A 95 -17.92 -17.10 10.51
N ARG A 96 -17.98 -17.13 9.17
CA ARG A 96 -16.80 -17.14 8.30
C ARG A 96 -16.50 -15.74 7.78
N LEU A 97 -15.24 -15.31 7.86
CA LEU A 97 -14.78 -14.04 7.29
C LEU A 97 -14.81 -14.07 5.76
N PRO A 98 -14.88 -12.92 5.05
CA PRO A 98 -14.85 -12.89 3.59
C PRO A 98 -13.68 -13.68 3.00
N SER A 99 -12.51 -13.60 3.62
CA SER A 99 -11.29 -14.33 3.25
C SER A 99 -11.35 -15.85 3.49
N GLU A 100 -12.25 -16.32 4.35
CA GLU A 100 -12.46 -17.74 4.67
C GLU A 100 -13.56 -18.37 3.79
N ILE A 101 -14.29 -17.57 3.02
CA ILE A 101 -15.38 -18.04 2.14
C ILE A 101 -14.81 -18.33 0.75
N SER A 102 -14.95 -19.59 0.32
CA SER A 102 -14.48 -20.05 -0.98
C SER A 102 -15.06 -19.21 -2.12
N GLY A 103 -14.19 -18.60 -2.93
CA GLY A 103 -14.56 -17.85 -4.13
C GLY A 103 -15.16 -16.46 -3.88
N VAL A 104 -15.04 -15.91 -2.67
CA VAL A 104 -15.43 -14.52 -2.35
C VAL A 104 -14.22 -13.61 -2.51
N VAL A 105 -13.19 -13.79 -1.69
CA VAL A 105 -11.93 -13.07 -1.86
C VAL A 105 -11.06 -13.87 -2.81
N VAL A 106 -10.99 -13.44 -4.08
CA VAL A 106 -9.85 -13.82 -4.92
C VAL A 106 -8.67 -13.09 -4.30
N SER A 107 -8.01 -13.73 -3.33
CA SER A 107 -6.73 -13.23 -2.87
C SER A 107 -5.91 -13.08 -4.14
N ALA A 108 -5.62 -11.84 -4.53
CA ALA A 108 -4.60 -11.58 -5.51
C ALA A 108 -3.35 -12.18 -4.89
N ARG A 109 -3.08 -13.44 -5.23
CA ARG A 109 -1.84 -14.12 -4.90
C ARG A 109 -0.80 -13.12 -5.37
N PRO A 110 0.10 -12.60 -4.50
CA PRO A 110 1.13 -11.70 -4.98
C PRO A 110 1.78 -12.43 -6.14
N ALA A 111 1.66 -11.84 -7.33
CA ALA A 111 2.28 -12.38 -8.51
C ALA A 111 3.74 -12.65 -8.14
N ALA A 112 4.29 -13.78 -8.61
CA ALA A 112 5.68 -14.13 -8.37
C ALA A 112 6.54 -12.86 -8.49
N PRO A 113 7.49 -12.62 -7.54
CA PRO A 113 8.24 -11.37 -7.49
C PRO A 113 8.70 -11.05 -8.91
N PRO A 114 8.29 -9.90 -9.45
CA PRO A 114 8.48 -9.64 -10.86
C PRO A 114 9.99 -9.60 -11.09
N ASP A 115 10.46 -10.29 -12.13
CA ASP A 115 11.88 -10.35 -12.43
C ASP A 115 12.42 -8.93 -12.61
N LEU A 116 13.15 -8.45 -11.61
CA LEU A 116 13.59 -7.07 -11.51
C LEU A 116 14.63 -6.74 -12.59
N GLU A 117 15.37 -7.76 -13.06
CA GLU A 117 16.42 -7.59 -14.05
C GLU A 117 15.86 -7.36 -15.46
N MET A 118 14.62 -7.76 -15.74
CA MET A 118 13.97 -7.60 -17.05
C MET A 118 13.03 -6.40 -17.14
N GLN A 119 12.85 -5.65 -16.05
CA GLN A 119 11.95 -4.50 -16.01
C GLN A 119 12.66 -3.20 -16.38
N ASP A 120 11.91 -2.31 -17.05
CA ASP A 120 12.36 -0.97 -17.41
C ASP A 120 12.04 0.01 -16.28
N PHE A 121 13.07 0.56 -15.64
CA PHE A 121 12.96 1.54 -14.56
C PHE A 121 13.15 2.99 -15.01
N PHE A 122 13.36 3.22 -16.30
CA PHE A 122 13.56 4.55 -16.88
C PHE A 122 12.31 5.06 -17.59
N ASP A 123 11.68 4.24 -18.44
CA ASP A 123 10.57 4.64 -19.30
C ASP A 123 9.18 4.42 -18.65
N VAL A 124 9.09 3.54 -17.63
CA VAL A 124 7.83 3.22 -16.91
C VAL A 124 7.70 4.09 -15.66
N GLU A 125 6.69 4.96 -15.60
CA GLU A 125 6.49 5.94 -14.52
C GLU A 125 6.33 5.29 -13.13
N GLU A 126 5.61 4.17 -13.05
CA GLU A 126 5.43 3.43 -11.80
C GLU A 126 6.77 2.93 -11.25
N ASN A 127 7.68 2.48 -12.12
CA ASN A 127 8.99 1.98 -11.71
C ASN A 127 9.93 3.12 -11.30
N ARG A 128 9.82 4.30 -11.91
CA ARG A 128 10.56 5.51 -11.50
C ARG A 128 10.24 5.93 -10.08
N ALA A 129 8.96 5.89 -9.69
CA ALA A 129 8.53 6.16 -8.32
C ALA A 129 9.12 5.14 -7.31
N ARG A 130 9.31 3.89 -7.74
CA ARG A 130 9.94 2.85 -6.91
C ARG A 130 11.42 3.13 -6.66
N ILE A 131 12.17 3.65 -7.65
CA ILE A 131 13.56 4.11 -7.46
C ILE A 131 13.62 5.21 -6.39
N LEU A 132 12.77 6.24 -6.52
CA LEU A 132 12.74 7.36 -5.58
C LEU A 132 12.40 6.91 -4.15
N THR A 133 11.51 5.92 -4.00
CA THR A 133 11.13 5.36 -2.71
C THR A 133 12.24 4.49 -2.13
N GLY A 134 12.89 3.65 -2.95
CA GLY A 134 14.01 2.81 -2.55
C GLY A 134 15.24 3.60 -2.09
N GLU A 135 15.48 4.77 -2.68
CA GLU A 135 16.53 5.71 -2.26
C GLU A 135 16.12 6.59 -1.06
N GLY A 136 14.97 6.31 -0.44
CA GLY A 136 14.50 7.02 0.75
C GLY A 136 14.17 8.49 0.48
N HIS A 137 13.71 8.81 -0.72
CA HIS A 137 13.43 10.16 -1.18
C HIS A 137 14.65 11.09 -1.04
N ARG A 138 15.84 10.59 -1.40
CA ARG A 138 17.08 11.36 -1.37
C ARG A 138 17.80 11.25 -2.69
N CYS A 139 18.47 12.33 -3.08
CA CYS A 139 19.31 12.35 -4.27
C CYS A 139 20.47 11.38 -4.08
N PHE A 140 20.64 10.45 -5.02
CA PHE A 140 21.72 9.48 -5.02
C PHE A 140 23.11 10.12 -4.82
N TYR A 141 23.36 11.27 -5.45
CA TYR A 141 24.68 11.90 -5.43
C TYR A 141 24.94 12.82 -4.24
N CYS A 142 23.94 13.60 -3.81
CA CYS A 142 24.14 14.66 -2.80
C CYS A 142 23.32 14.46 -1.53
N LEU A 143 22.53 13.38 -1.46
CA LEU A 143 21.68 12.97 -0.34
C LEU A 143 20.62 13.99 0.11
N ARG A 144 20.47 15.07 -0.66
CA ARG A 144 19.41 16.07 -0.45
C ARG A 144 18.05 15.40 -0.59
N GLN A 145 17.11 15.81 0.26
CA GLN A 145 15.74 15.35 0.19
C GLN A 145 15.09 15.71 -1.16
N LEU A 146 14.49 14.70 -1.76
CA LEU A 146 13.73 14.76 -3.00
C LEU A 146 12.23 14.63 -2.69
N ASN A 147 11.41 15.10 -3.61
CA ASN A 147 9.96 14.93 -3.65
C ASN A 147 9.55 14.65 -5.09
N GLY A 148 8.29 14.30 -5.33
CA GLY A 148 7.77 13.97 -6.66
C GLY A 148 7.96 15.05 -7.73
N GLU A 149 8.23 16.29 -7.33
CA GLU A 149 8.34 17.45 -8.23
C GLU A 149 9.80 17.81 -8.58
N ASN A 150 10.78 17.39 -7.77
CA ASN A 150 12.16 17.90 -7.84
C ASN A 150 13.22 16.85 -8.20
N TYR A 151 12.80 15.59 -8.40
CA TYR A 151 13.66 14.50 -8.82
C TYR A 151 13.64 14.29 -10.33
N VAL A 152 14.73 13.75 -10.85
CA VAL A 152 14.82 13.19 -12.19
C VAL A 152 15.43 11.81 -12.08
N ILE A 153 15.04 10.95 -13.01
CA ILE A 153 15.60 9.62 -13.14
C ILE A 153 16.69 9.68 -14.21
N GLU A 154 17.86 9.14 -13.89
CA GLU A 154 19.03 9.26 -14.74
C GLU A 154 19.86 7.97 -14.75
N HIS A 155 20.45 7.64 -15.90
CA HIS A 155 21.39 6.53 -16.02
C HIS A 155 22.73 6.84 -15.36
N VAL A 156 23.27 5.91 -14.57
CA VAL A 156 24.64 5.98 -14.04
C VAL A 156 25.65 5.81 -15.18
N LEU A 157 25.47 4.77 -15.99
CA LEU A 157 26.16 4.55 -17.25
C LEU A 157 25.30 5.05 -18.40
N SER A 158 25.79 6.06 -19.12
CA SER A 158 25.10 6.60 -20.29
C SER A 158 24.95 5.56 -21.40
N ARG A 159 23.87 5.66 -22.18
CA ARG A 159 23.70 4.90 -23.41
C ARG A 159 24.83 5.22 -24.42
N PRO A 160 25.25 4.26 -25.27
CA PRO A 160 24.65 2.94 -25.51
C PRO A 160 25.12 1.82 -24.57
N ALA A 161 26.07 2.11 -23.66
CA ALA A 161 26.66 1.09 -22.79
C ALA A 161 25.80 0.71 -21.57
N GLY A 162 24.91 1.62 -21.13
CA GLY A 162 24.01 1.39 -20.00
C GLY A 162 22.61 0.94 -20.40
N ASP A 163 22.02 0.08 -19.57
CA ASP A 163 20.65 -0.40 -19.71
C ASP A 163 19.64 0.42 -18.87
N ASN A 164 18.35 0.08 -18.99
CA ASN A 164 17.25 0.69 -18.23
C ASN A 164 16.92 -0.08 -16.94
N THR A 165 17.80 -0.98 -16.49
CA THR A 165 17.53 -1.79 -15.30
C THR A 165 17.65 -0.95 -14.03
N TYR A 166 17.05 -1.45 -12.94
CA TYR A 166 17.15 -0.80 -11.63
C TYR A 166 18.60 -0.59 -11.16
N ARG A 167 19.56 -1.38 -11.67
CA ARG A 167 20.98 -1.27 -11.29
C ARG A 167 21.69 -0.08 -11.92
N ASN A 168 21.20 0.39 -13.06
CA ASN A 168 21.83 1.47 -13.82
C ASN A 168 21.05 2.79 -13.75
N VAL A 169 19.91 2.83 -13.05
CA VAL A 169 19.01 3.98 -13.01
C VAL A 169 18.85 4.48 -11.57
N VAL A 170 19.04 5.79 -11.34
CA VAL A 170 19.03 6.41 -10.00
C VAL A 170 18.15 7.66 -9.95
N ALA A 171 17.70 8.07 -8.75
CA ALA A 171 17.03 9.35 -8.56
C ALA A 171 18.02 10.47 -8.20
N ALA A 172 18.09 11.48 -9.06
CA ALA A 172 18.97 12.62 -8.90
C ALA A 172 18.17 13.93 -8.78
N CYS A 173 18.72 14.91 -8.06
CA CYS A 173 18.18 16.27 -8.13
C CYS A 173 18.57 16.93 -9.46
N ARG A 174 17.75 17.88 -9.94
CA ARG A 174 18.03 18.66 -11.16
C ARG A 174 19.45 19.24 -11.21
N ARG A 175 19.96 19.74 -10.07
CA ARG A 175 21.32 20.28 -9.97
C ARG A 175 22.40 19.24 -10.27
N CYS A 176 22.26 18.01 -9.75
CA CYS A 176 23.22 16.94 -9.99
C CYS A 176 23.13 16.41 -11.43
N ASN A 177 21.91 16.29 -11.95
CA ASN A 177 21.67 15.88 -13.34
C ASN A 177 22.25 16.89 -14.36
N THR A 178 22.01 18.19 -14.18
CA THR A 178 22.60 19.25 -15.04
C THR A 178 24.10 19.40 -14.81
N GLY A 179 24.59 19.03 -13.62
CA GLY A 179 26.00 19.08 -13.23
C GLY A 179 26.85 17.94 -13.79
N LYS A 180 26.29 17.00 -14.58
CA LYS A 180 27.06 16.00 -15.33
C LYS A 180 27.88 16.65 -16.46
N GLY A 181 28.94 17.34 -16.05
CA GLY A 181 30.16 17.46 -16.86
C GLY A 181 31.01 16.19 -16.72
N PRO A 182 32.06 16.00 -17.54
CA PRO A 182 32.86 14.77 -17.64
C PRO A 182 33.68 14.40 -16.38
N GLN A 183 33.41 14.99 -15.22
CA GLN A 183 34.22 14.88 -14.00
C GLN A 183 33.47 14.40 -12.73
N MET A 184 32.29 13.77 -12.84
CA MET A 184 31.79 12.99 -11.70
C MET A 184 32.45 11.60 -11.66
N PRO A 185 32.87 11.11 -10.48
CA PRO A 185 33.42 9.76 -10.37
C PRO A 185 32.37 8.77 -10.84
N LYS A 186 32.69 8.00 -11.88
CA LYS A 186 31.86 6.93 -12.45
C LYS A 186 31.85 5.66 -11.60
N ASN A 187 32.20 5.76 -10.33
CA ASN A 187 32.58 4.64 -9.50
C ASN A 187 32.09 4.90 -8.08
N GLY A 188 30.90 4.38 -7.79
CA GLY A 188 30.44 4.31 -6.41
C GLY A 188 28.96 4.00 -6.25
N PHE A 189 28.68 2.71 -6.06
CA PHE A 189 27.65 2.18 -5.17
C PHE A 189 26.19 2.35 -5.58
N GLY A 190 25.67 1.39 -6.36
CA GLY A 190 24.24 1.12 -6.45
C GLY A 190 23.68 0.89 -5.04
N LEU A 191 22.84 1.81 -4.58
CA LEU A 191 22.10 1.64 -3.35
C LEU A 191 20.94 0.67 -3.61
N CYS A 192 20.82 -0.30 -2.72
CA CYS A 192 19.94 -1.45 -2.78
C CYS A 192 18.47 -1.06 -3.01
N ILE A 193 17.95 -1.40 -4.20
CA ILE A 193 16.50 -1.41 -4.46
C ILE A 193 15.88 -2.73 -3.95
N GLU A 194 16.71 -3.71 -3.56
CA GLU A 194 16.25 -4.95 -2.91
C GLU A 194 15.43 -4.70 -1.65
N THR A 195 15.81 -3.74 -0.80
CA THR A 195 15.11 -3.49 0.47
C THR A 195 13.69 -2.94 0.29
N ALA A 196 13.41 -2.26 -0.82
CA ALA A 196 12.06 -1.76 -1.12
C ALA A 196 11.14 -2.84 -1.71
N PHE A 197 11.71 -3.89 -2.32
CA PHE A 197 10.95 -4.93 -3.03
C PHE A 197 10.86 -6.27 -2.28
N LEU A 198 11.85 -6.64 -1.46
CA LEU A 198 11.95 -7.98 -0.85
C LEU A 198 11.60 -8.03 0.65
N GLY A 199 11.27 -6.92 1.29
CA GLY A 199 10.83 -6.90 2.69
C GLY A 199 11.86 -7.46 3.70
N SER A 200 13.11 -7.65 3.32
CA SER A 200 14.18 -8.15 4.19
C SER A 200 15.01 -6.99 4.77
N PRO A 201 15.18 -6.93 6.10
CA PRO A 201 16.06 -5.95 6.72
C PRO A 201 17.47 -6.54 6.85
N SER A 202 18.22 -6.64 5.76
CA SER A 202 19.67 -6.90 5.83
C SER A 202 20.42 -5.58 5.78
N PHE A 203 20.34 -4.85 6.90
CA PHE A 203 21.18 -3.70 7.19
C PHE A 203 22.55 -4.21 7.65
N SER A 204 23.50 -4.36 6.75
CA SER A 204 24.92 -4.35 7.14
C SER A 204 25.43 -2.92 7.04
N SER A 205 25.37 -2.27 8.20
CA SER A 205 26.15 -1.09 8.56
C SER A 205 27.54 -1.09 7.95
N GLY A 206 27.85 -0.11 7.08
CA GLY A 206 29.23 0.15 6.71
C GLY A 206 29.46 0.78 5.34
N PHE A 207 29.02 2.03 5.12
CA PHE A 207 29.84 2.94 4.32
C PHE A 207 29.61 4.38 4.76
N ARG A 208 30.39 4.77 5.77
CA ARG A 208 30.63 6.17 6.11
C ARG A 208 31.45 6.73 4.95
N MET A 209 30.90 7.65 4.15
CA MET A 209 31.75 8.51 3.31
C MET A 209 32.53 9.44 4.25
N SER A 210 33.61 8.91 4.81
CA SER A 210 34.69 9.69 5.38
C SER A 210 35.58 10.19 4.24
N ARG A 211 35.35 11.42 3.81
CA ARG A 211 36.37 12.48 3.58
C ARG A 211 35.72 13.63 2.83
N GLY A 212 35.85 14.81 3.42
CA GLY A 212 35.19 16.02 2.99
C GLY A 212 35.58 16.46 1.58
N TYR A 213 34.59 16.94 0.86
CA TYR A 213 34.81 18.01 -0.10
C TYR A 213 34.44 19.32 0.61
N ALA A 214 35.46 20.15 0.83
CA ALA A 214 35.28 21.52 1.28
C ALA A 214 34.31 22.25 0.35
N PRO A 215 33.44 23.13 0.88
CA PRO A 215 32.60 23.96 0.02
C PRO A 215 33.52 24.79 -0.87
N VAL A 216 33.36 24.65 -2.19
CA VAL A 216 33.99 25.56 -3.15
C VAL A 216 33.41 26.94 -2.84
N ASN A 217 34.23 27.78 -2.22
CA ASN A 217 33.93 29.18 -1.96
C ASN A 217 33.41 29.81 -3.24
N SER A 218 32.18 30.34 -3.17
CA SER A 218 31.70 31.32 -4.11
C SER A 218 32.69 32.48 -4.11
N SER A 219 33.46 32.62 -5.19
CA SER A 219 34.27 33.81 -5.42
C SER A 219 33.35 35.04 -5.44
N PRO A 220 33.70 36.14 -4.75
CA PRO A 220 32.91 37.35 -4.82
C PRO A 220 33.04 37.91 -6.24
N ARG A 221 31.89 38.22 -6.85
CA ARG A 221 31.81 39.07 -8.04
C ARG A 221 32.68 40.32 -7.82
N ARG A 222 33.80 40.44 -8.53
CA ARG A 222 34.47 41.73 -8.71
C ARG A 222 33.50 42.61 -9.51
N ARG A 223 32.89 43.59 -8.84
CA ARG A 223 32.31 44.76 -9.50
C ARG A 223 33.46 45.49 -10.17
N LEU A 224 33.43 45.59 -11.49
CA LEU A 224 34.15 46.63 -12.21
C LEU A 224 33.46 47.95 -11.86
N ALA A 225 34.06 48.70 -10.95
CA ALA A 225 33.70 50.08 -10.71
C ALA A 225 34.33 50.93 -11.81
N ASN A 226 33.47 51.43 -12.68
CA ASN A 226 33.74 52.48 -13.63
C ASN A 226 33.91 53.79 -12.84
N ASN A 227 35.08 54.43 -12.89
CA ASN A 227 35.23 55.83 -12.50
C ASN A 227 36.33 56.43 -13.38
N GLY A 228 35.90 57.16 -14.40
CA GLY A 228 36.74 58.06 -15.16
C GLY A 228 36.50 59.50 -14.71
N MET A 229 37.60 60.26 -14.63
CA MET A 229 37.79 61.71 -14.82
C MET A 229 38.95 62.17 -13.90
N GLN A 230 39.80 63.13 -14.24
CA GLN A 230 40.42 63.68 -15.46
C GLN A 230 41.32 64.84 -14.95
N TRP A 231 42.30 65.28 -15.76
CA TRP A 231 43.11 66.52 -15.68
C TRP A 231 44.36 66.50 -14.79
N THR A 232 45.52 66.57 -15.45
CA THR A 232 46.16 67.87 -15.74
C THR A 232 46.27 68.04 -17.25
#